data_AF-A0A3D2SYZ6-F1
#
_entry.id   AF-A0A3D2SYZ6-F1
#
_cell.length_a   1.000
_cell.length_b   1.000
_cell.length_c   1.000
_cell.angle_alpha   90.00
_cell.angle_beta   90.00
_cell.angle_gamma   90.00
#
_symmetry.space_group_name_H-M   'P 1'
#
loop_
_entity.id
_entity.type
_entity.pdbx_description
1 polymer ?
#
loop_
_entity_poly.entity_id
_entity_poly.type
_entity_poly.pdbx_seq_one_letter_code
_entity_poly.pdbx_strand_id
1 'polypeptide(L)'
;MGYAIGVHAFWVILGEVLGIASAWVWVARPFKEYTDRFDSITVPDYLTDRFRDTKHVFRWISAIIILSMVMAYTAAQLTGSGKAFDSFLGTGYTAGVWIGLIIVLFYTTVGGFKAVAYSDCLQGILMLGCLIALPIVGIAAAGGWSEMITGLAAADPALLRPMGQFGLGAAGIASAFGFVAIGFAFLGSPQLLTRFMAARDQKQIIDGGFWAVLCVIGFDVGAVLGGMSGRTLFPGLVDPET
;
A
#
# COMPACT_ATOMS: atom_id res chain seq x y z
N MET A 1 -10.16 4.94 -3.49
CA MET A 1 -9.75 6.26 -4.01
C MET A 1 -10.13 6.48 -5.47
N GLY A 2 -9.71 5.63 -6.43
CA GLY A 2 -10.04 5.82 -7.86
C GLY A 2 -11.54 5.97 -8.16
N TYR A 3 -12.41 5.25 -7.44
CA TYR A 3 -13.87 5.39 -7.56
C TYR A 3 -14.40 6.76 -7.08
N ALA A 4 -13.84 7.30 -5.99
CA ALA A 4 -14.35 8.47 -5.30
C ALA A 4 -13.79 9.79 -5.82
N ILE A 5 -12.51 9.82 -6.20
CA ILE A 5 -11.79 11.05 -6.61
C ILE A 5 -11.18 10.95 -8.01
N GLY A 6 -11.38 9.84 -8.73
CA GLY A 6 -11.00 9.66 -10.12
C GLY A 6 -9.51 9.96 -10.38
N VAL A 7 -9.26 10.78 -11.41
CA VAL A 7 -7.92 11.17 -11.87
C VAL A 7 -7.10 11.86 -10.77
N HIS A 8 -7.74 12.49 -9.78
CA HIS A 8 -7.00 13.09 -8.67
C HIS A 8 -6.24 12.04 -7.82
N ALA A 9 -6.65 10.77 -7.84
CA ALA A 9 -5.95 9.69 -7.17
C ALA A 9 -4.54 9.43 -7.74
N PHE A 10 -4.24 9.84 -8.98
CA PHE A 10 -2.90 9.68 -9.57
C PHE A 10 -1.82 10.48 -8.82
N TRP A 11 -2.17 11.52 -8.07
CA TRP A 11 -1.22 12.23 -7.21
C TRP A 11 -0.73 11.37 -6.05
N VAL A 12 -1.58 10.47 -5.53
CA VAL A 12 -1.16 9.49 -4.53
C VAL A 12 -0.12 8.55 -5.13
N ILE A 13 -0.38 8.02 -6.34
CA ILE A 13 0.56 7.17 -7.07
C ILE A 13 1.91 7.86 -7.24
N LEU A 14 1.89 9.13 -7.69
CA LEU A 14 3.12 9.91 -7.84
C LEU A 14 3.86 10.01 -6.49
N GLY A 15 3.14 10.30 -5.41
CA GLY A 15 3.67 10.32 -4.06
C GLY A 15 4.32 9.00 -3.67
N GLU A 16 3.60 7.89 -3.81
CA GLU A 16 4.07 6.56 -3.41
C GLU A 16 5.29 6.11 -4.21
N VAL A 17 5.29 6.33 -5.52
CA VAL A 17 6.44 6.05 -6.38
C VAL A 17 7.66 6.87 -5.95
N LEU A 18 7.49 8.17 -5.69
CA LEU A 18 8.58 9.02 -5.21
C LEU A 18 9.06 8.62 -3.81
N GLY A 19 8.12 8.30 -2.91
CA GLY A 19 8.40 7.88 -1.54
C GLY A 19 9.16 6.55 -1.48
N ILE A 20 8.72 5.56 -2.26
CA ILE A 20 9.38 4.26 -2.35
C ILE A 20 10.72 4.40 -3.06
N ALA A 21 10.78 5.08 -4.21
CA ALA A 21 12.05 5.29 -4.91
C ALA A 21 13.07 6.01 -4.02
N SER A 22 12.67 7.07 -3.32
CA SER A 22 13.54 7.77 -2.37
C SER A 22 13.94 6.89 -1.19
N ALA A 23 13.07 6.01 -0.68
CA ALA A 23 13.42 5.06 0.36
C ALA A 23 14.51 4.08 -0.09
N TRP A 24 14.39 3.53 -1.29
CA TRP A 24 15.39 2.60 -1.83
C TRP A 24 16.72 3.30 -2.18
N VAL A 25 16.69 4.53 -2.69
CA VAL A 25 17.90 5.26 -3.07
C VAL A 25 18.61 5.88 -1.86
N TRP A 26 17.89 6.53 -0.95
CA TRP A 26 18.48 7.31 0.14
C TRP A 26 18.54 6.58 1.48
N VAL A 27 17.57 5.73 1.79
CA VAL A 27 17.46 5.09 3.12
C VAL A 27 18.06 3.69 3.12
N ALA A 28 17.75 2.86 2.12
CA ALA A 28 18.04 1.43 2.17
C ALA A 28 19.55 1.13 2.32
N ARG A 29 20.42 1.79 1.57
CA ARG A 29 21.87 1.59 1.62
C ARG A 29 22.48 1.95 2.98
N PRO A 30 22.37 3.20 3.47
CA PRO A 30 22.96 3.56 4.76
C PRO A 30 22.32 2.78 5.91
N PHE A 31 21.01 2.52 5.85
CA PHE A 31 20.32 1.76 6.89
C PHE A 31 20.86 0.33 6.98
N LYS A 32 21.06 -0.35 5.85
CA LYS A 32 21.68 -1.68 5.83
C LYS A 32 23.11 -1.66 6.38
N GLU A 33 23.94 -0.72 5.94
CA GLU A 33 25.33 -0.62 6.40
C GLU A 33 25.43 -0.44 7.92
N TYR A 34 24.60 0.42 8.51
CA TYR A 34 24.62 0.61 9.96
C TYR A 34 24.07 -0.60 10.70
N THR A 35 22.98 -1.20 10.22
CA THR A 35 22.36 -2.35 10.89
C THR A 35 23.27 -3.57 10.88
N ASP A 36 24.00 -3.80 9.80
CA ASP A 36 25.05 -4.84 9.73
C ASP A 36 26.23 -4.55 10.66
N ARG A 37 26.62 -3.27 10.80
CA ARG A 37 27.71 -2.86 11.70
C ARG A 37 27.36 -3.06 13.19
N PHE A 38 26.11 -2.86 13.56
CA PHE A 38 25.63 -3.00 14.93
C PHE A 38 25.10 -4.40 15.25
N ASP A 39 25.03 -5.31 14.27
CA ASP A 39 24.39 -6.63 14.39
C ASP A 39 22.94 -6.53 14.90
N SER A 40 22.26 -5.43 14.56
CA SER A 40 20.90 -5.16 15.02
C SER A 40 19.90 -5.97 14.19
N ILE A 41 19.04 -6.72 14.86
CA ILE A 41 17.99 -7.54 14.22
C ILE A 41 16.63 -6.84 14.12
N THR A 42 16.43 -5.73 14.86
CA THR A 42 15.19 -4.93 14.80
C THR A 42 15.46 -3.42 14.68
N VAL A 43 14.45 -2.67 14.20
CA VAL A 43 14.54 -1.20 14.11
C VAL A 43 14.73 -0.53 15.48
N PRO A 44 14.02 -0.92 16.57
CA PRO A 44 14.29 -0.39 17.91
C PRO A 44 15.70 -0.68 18.44
N ASP A 45 16.24 -1.87 18.14
CA ASP A 45 17.62 -2.21 18.53
C ASP A 45 18.62 -1.31 17.81
N TYR A 46 18.45 -1.14 16.50
CA TYR A 46 19.26 -0.20 15.72
C TYR A 46 19.24 1.22 16.30
N LEU A 47 18.06 1.73 16.68
CA LEU A 47 17.95 3.06 17.29
C LEU A 47 18.68 3.12 18.64
N THR A 48 18.58 2.07 19.45
CA THR A 48 19.23 1.99 20.76
C THR A 48 20.76 2.01 20.60
N ASP A 49 21.30 1.21 19.69
CA ASP A 49 22.75 1.10 19.45
C ASP A 49 23.31 2.38 18.79
N ARG A 50 22.57 2.94 17.81
CA ARG A 50 22.98 4.15 17.08
C ARG A 50 23.06 5.39 17.96
N PHE A 51 22.17 5.51 18.94
CA PHE A 51 22.11 6.62 19.90
C PHE A 51 22.78 6.30 21.23
N ARG A 52 23.36 5.11 21.40
CA ARG A 52 24.00 4.63 22.64
C ARG A 52 23.09 4.79 23.86
N ASP A 53 21.82 4.43 23.68
CA ASP A 53 20.82 4.58 24.73
C ASP A 53 21.01 3.52 25.83
N THR A 54 21.66 3.93 26.91
CA THR A 54 21.91 3.09 28.08
C THR A 54 20.67 2.86 28.96
N LYS A 55 19.59 3.61 28.73
CA LYS A 55 18.35 3.52 29.53
C LYS A 55 17.21 2.81 28.79
N HIS A 56 17.44 2.35 27.56
CA HIS A 56 16.44 1.70 26.70
C HIS A 56 15.14 2.49 26.50
N VAL A 57 15.18 3.81 26.69
CA VAL A 57 14.03 4.70 26.52
C VAL A 57 13.58 4.72 25.06
N PHE A 58 14.52 4.81 24.12
CA PHE A 58 14.23 4.77 22.68
C PHE A 58 13.65 3.43 22.25
N ARG A 59 14.11 2.32 22.87
CA ARG A 59 13.55 0.99 22.63
C ARG A 59 12.09 0.90 23.05
N TRP A 60 11.76 1.35 24.26
CA TRP A 60 10.39 1.33 24.77
C TRP A 60 9.45 2.24 23.98
N ILE A 61 9.87 3.48 23.70
CA ILE A 61 9.06 4.43 22.91
C ILE A 61 8.81 3.85 21.51
N SER A 62 9.85 3.36 20.83
CA SER A 62 9.71 2.78 19.49
C SER A 62 8.81 1.54 19.50
N ALA A 63 8.97 0.66 20.50
CA ALA A 63 8.14 -0.53 20.63
C ALA A 63 6.65 -0.18 20.81
N ILE A 64 6.32 0.82 21.65
CA ILE A 64 4.94 1.27 21.85
C ILE A 64 4.35 1.87 20.56
N ILE A 65 5.12 2.70 19.85
CA ILE A 65 4.68 3.31 18.59
C ILE A 65 4.45 2.21 17.54
N ILE A 66 5.42 1.31 17.35
CA ILE A 66 5.31 0.22 16.38
C ILE A 66 4.12 -0.68 16.71
N LEU A 67 3.96 -1.08 17.98
CA LEU A 67 2.88 -1.96 18.42
C LEU A 67 1.49 -1.32 18.19
N SER A 68 1.34 -0.04 18.51
CA SER A 68 0.06 0.67 18.31
C SER A 68 -0.28 0.83 16.83
N MET A 69 0.69 1.18 15.99
CA MET A 69 0.49 1.29 14.53
C MET A 69 0.21 -0.06 13.87
N VAL A 70 0.95 -1.11 14.24
CA VAL A 70 0.74 -2.47 13.70
C VAL A 70 -0.62 -3.02 14.13
N MET A 71 -1.09 -2.72 15.35
CA MET A 71 -2.41 -3.11 15.80
C MET A 71 -3.52 -2.46 14.95
N ALA A 72 -3.45 -1.14 14.74
CA ALA A 72 -4.42 -0.44 13.90
C ALA A 72 -4.41 -0.95 12.45
N TYR A 73 -3.21 -1.18 11.90
CA TYR A 73 -3.04 -1.75 10.56
C TYR A 73 -3.63 -3.17 10.44
N THR A 74 -3.36 -4.04 11.42
CA THR A 74 -3.87 -5.41 11.42
C THR A 74 -5.40 -5.43 11.56
N ALA A 75 -5.97 -4.53 12.37
CA ALA A 75 -7.40 -4.38 12.48
C ALA A 75 -8.05 -3.98 11.14
N ALA A 76 -7.46 -3.01 10.43
CA ALA A 76 -7.94 -2.62 9.10
C ALA A 76 -7.90 -3.80 8.09
N GLN A 77 -6.82 -4.59 8.11
CA GLN A 77 -6.69 -5.76 7.23
C GLN A 77 -7.72 -6.87 7.54
N LEU A 78 -7.98 -7.12 8.82
CA LEU A 78 -9.01 -8.08 9.23
C LEU A 78 -10.42 -7.62 8.84
N THR A 79 -10.70 -6.32 8.96
CA THR A 79 -11.96 -5.73 8.44
C THR A 79 -12.09 -5.94 6.93
N GLY A 80 -11.02 -5.72 6.17
CA GLY A 80 -11.00 -5.97 4.72
C GLY A 80 -11.29 -7.44 4.37
N SER A 81 -10.69 -8.38 5.10
CA SER A 81 -11.01 -9.81 4.98
C SER A 81 -12.49 -10.08 5.30
N GLY A 82 -13.01 -9.51 6.39
CA GLY A 82 -14.42 -9.66 6.78
C GLY A 82 -15.38 -9.22 5.67
N LYS A 83 -15.17 -8.02 5.11
CA LYS A 83 -15.96 -7.50 3.97
C LYS A 83 -15.86 -8.42 2.76
N ALA A 84 -14.65 -8.86 2.39
CA ALA A 84 -14.45 -9.71 1.22
C ALA A 84 -15.18 -11.07 1.34
N PHE A 85 -15.05 -11.74 2.49
CA PHE A 85 -15.74 -13.02 2.72
C PHE A 85 -17.26 -12.87 2.74
N ASP A 86 -17.77 -11.78 3.33
CA ASP A 86 -19.20 -11.50 3.34
C ASP A 86 -19.73 -11.24 1.93
N SER A 87 -19.05 -10.38 1.15
CA SER A 87 -19.45 -10.04 -0.22
C SER A 87 -19.35 -11.22 -1.19
N PHE A 88 -18.33 -12.08 -1.09
CA PHE A 88 -18.12 -13.18 -2.04
C PHE A 88 -18.83 -14.47 -1.67
N LEU A 89 -18.91 -14.80 -0.38
CA LEU A 89 -19.38 -16.10 0.10
C LEU A 89 -20.64 -16.01 0.96
N GLY A 90 -21.11 -14.80 1.29
CA GLY A 90 -22.31 -14.60 2.12
C GLY A 90 -22.17 -15.19 3.52
N THR A 91 -20.95 -15.36 4.03
CA THR A 91 -20.68 -16.03 5.31
C THR A 91 -21.10 -15.19 6.54
N GLY A 92 -21.41 -13.91 6.36
CA GLY A 92 -21.54 -12.93 7.42
C GLY A 92 -20.18 -12.31 7.78
N TYR A 93 -20.15 -11.00 7.97
CA TYR A 93 -18.94 -10.23 8.34
C TYR A 93 -18.14 -10.86 9.48
N THR A 94 -18.78 -11.18 10.61
CA THR A 94 -18.10 -11.72 11.79
C THR A 94 -17.43 -13.06 11.50
N ALA A 95 -18.11 -13.95 10.75
CA ALA A 95 -17.52 -15.24 10.37
C ALA A 95 -16.35 -15.05 9.40
N GLY A 96 -16.48 -14.12 8.45
CA GLY A 96 -15.41 -13.75 7.50
C GLY A 96 -14.15 -13.22 8.19
N VAL A 97 -14.30 -12.40 9.23
CA VAL A 97 -13.18 -11.92 10.05
C VAL A 97 -12.47 -13.08 10.75
N TRP A 98 -13.22 -14.00 11.36
CA TRP A 98 -12.65 -15.16 12.06
C TRP A 98 -11.91 -16.11 11.11
N ILE A 99 -12.48 -16.37 9.93
CA ILE A 99 -11.84 -17.21 8.90
C ILE A 99 -10.51 -16.58 8.47
N GLY A 100 -10.51 -15.29 8.14
CA GLY A 100 -9.29 -14.56 7.77
C GLY A 100 -8.22 -14.62 8.86
N LEU A 101 -8.62 -14.36 10.12
CA LEU A 101 -7.73 -14.41 11.27
C LEU A 101 -7.09 -15.80 11.45
N ILE A 102 -7.88 -16.87 11.40
CA ILE A 102 -7.39 -18.25 11.61
C ILE A 102 -6.40 -18.63 10.52
N ILE A 103 -6.68 -18.31 9.26
CA ILE A 103 -5.79 -18.60 8.13
C ILE A 103 -4.46 -17.87 8.32
N VAL A 104 -4.51 -16.56 8.62
CA VAL A 104 -3.31 -15.74 8.82
C VAL A 104 -2.47 -16.22 9.99
N LEU A 105 -3.10 -16.51 11.13
CA LEU A 105 -2.40 -17.05 12.30
C LEU A 105 -1.74 -18.40 11.99
N PHE A 106 -2.43 -19.27 11.27
CA PHE A 106 -1.91 -20.60 10.95
C PHE A 106 -0.62 -20.52 10.13
N TYR A 107 -0.62 -19.84 8.98
CA TYR A 107 0.59 -19.81 8.13
C TYR A 107 1.72 -18.96 8.75
N THR A 108 1.37 -17.93 9.55
CA THR A 108 2.37 -17.07 10.20
C THR A 108 3.08 -17.80 11.34
N THR A 109 2.37 -18.61 12.12
CA THR A 109 2.95 -19.35 13.25
C THR A 109 3.75 -20.58 12.82
N VAL A 110 3.28 -21.32 11.80
CA VAL A 110 3.92 -22.55 11.34
C VAL A 110 5.17 -22.29 10.51
N GLY A 111 5.18 -21.21 9.72
CA GLY A 111 6.13 -21.06 8.62
C GLY A 111 7.44 -20.30 8.91
N GLY A 112 7.47 -19.45 9.94
CA GLY A 112 8.60 -18.54 10.19
C GLY A 112 8.87 -17.56 9.04
N PHE A 113 9.96 -16.78 9.13
CA PHE A 113 10.23 -15.67 8.19
C PHE A 113 10.33 -16.09 6.72
N LYS A 114 10.89 -17.28 6.44
CA LYS A 114 11.03 -17.78 5.05
C LYS A 114 9.67 -18.10 4.43
N ALA A 115 8.77 -18.79 5.15
CA ALA A 115 7.46 -19.10 4.62
C ALA A 115 6.65 -17.83 4.37
N VAL A 116 6.74 -16.85 5.28
CA VAL A 116 6.11 -15.53 5.12
C VAL A 116 6.61 -14.85 3.83
N ALA A 117 7.92 -14.87 3.57
CA ALA A 117 8.45 -14.29 2.33
C ALA A 117 7.92 -14.98 1.06
N TYR A 118 7.76 -16.30 1.07
CA TYR A 118 7.20 -17.03 -0.07
C TYR A 118 5.69 -16.79 -0.23
N SER A 119 4.92 -16.75 0.85
CA SER A 119 3.49 -16.43 0.80
C SER A 119 3.26 -15.00 0.32
N ASP A 120 4.06 -14.04 0.80
CA ASP A 120 4.00 -12.64 0.37
C ASP A 120 4.30 -12.51 -1.14
N CYS A 121 5.28 -13.26 -1.64
CA CYS A 121 5.63 -13.27 -3.07
C CYS A 121 4.46 -13.80 -3.92
N LEU A 122 3.88 -14.95 -3.53
CA LEU A 122 2.73 -15.52 -4.23
C LEU A 122 1.53 -14.57 -4.22
N GLN A 123 1.19 -14.02 -3.05
CA GLN A 123 0.09 -13.06 -2.90
C GLN A 123 0.33 -11.81 -3.74
N GLY A 124 1.55 -11.27 -3.73
CA GLY A 124 1.91 -10.11 -4.56
C GLY A 124 1.74 -10.37 -6.05
N ILE A 125 2.18 -11.52 -6.55
CA ILE A 125 2.02 -11.89 -7.97
C ILE A 125 0.54 -12.02 -8.34
N LEU A 126 -0.26 -12.70 -7.49
CA LEU A 126 -1.70 -12.85 -7.70
C LEU A 126 -2.41 -11.49 -7.69
N MET A 127 -2.11 -10.63 -6.72
CA MET A 127 -2.66 -9.28 -6.64
C MET A 127 -2.30 -8.45 -7.87
N LEU A 128 -1.06 -8.56 -8.36
CA LEU A 128 -0.61 -7.79 -9.53
C LEU A 128 -1.38 -8.24 -10.78
N GLY A 129 -1.56 -9.54 -10.95
CA GLY A 129 -2.39 -10.11 -12.01
C GLY A 129 -3.82 -9.58 -11.95
N CYS A 130 -4.45 -9.60 -10.77
CA CYS A 130 -5.80 -9.07 -10.57
C CYS A 130 -5.89 -7.57 -10.86
N LEU A 131 -4.92 -6.77 -10.40
CA LEU A 131 -4.93 -5.31 -10.59
C LEU A 131 -4.62 -4.88 -12.02
N ILE A 132 -4.00 -5.74 -12.83
CA ILE A 132 -3.89 -5.54 -14.29
C ILE A 132 -5.17 -6.00 -15.00
N ALA A 133 -5.72 -7.16 -14.64
CA ALA A 133 -6.89 -7.72 -15.31
C ALA A 133 -8.18 -6.93 -15.05
N LEU A 134 -8.39 -6.47 -13.81
CA LEU A 134 -9.61 -5.78 -13.40
C LEU A 134 -9.90 -4.51 -14.23
N PRO A 135 -8.99 -3.54 -14.41
CA PRO A 135 -9.26 -2.39 -15.25
C PRO A 135 -9.45 -2.77 -16.72
N ILE A 136 -8.76 -3.79 -17.24
CA ILE A 136 -8.94 -4.24 -18.63
C ILE A 136 -10.38 -4.72 -18.84
N VAL A 137 -10.87 -5.60 -17.96
CA VAL A 137 -12.24 -6.13 -18.02
C VAL A 137 -13.26 -5.02 -17.75
N GLY A 138 -13.02 -4.18 -16.74
CA GLY A 138 -13.92 -3.08 -16.38
C GLY A 138 -14.06 -2.05 -17.50
N ILE A 139 -12.95 -1.65 -18.13
CA ILE A 139 -12.96 -0.72 -19.28
C ILE A 139 -13.67 -1.36 -20.47
N ALA A 140 -13.43 -2.64 -20.76
CA ALA A 140 -14.12 -3.35 -21.85
C ALA A 140 -15.64 -3.45 -21.59
N ALA A 141 -16.04 -3.77 -20.36
CA ALA A 141 -17.45 -3.83 -19.95
C ALA A 141 -18.14 -2.46 -20.00
N ALA A 142 -17.39 -1.38 -19.76
CA ALA A 142 -17.90 0.00 -19.87
C ALA A 142 -18.09 0.47 -21.32
N GLY A 143 -17.81 -0.37 -22.33
CA GLY A 143 -17.88 0.00 -23.76
C GLY A 143 -16.56 0.51 -24.33
N GLY A 144 -15.46 0.40 -23.58
CA GLY A 144 -14.12 0.85 -23.95
C GLY A 144 -13.71 2.15 -23.26
N TRP A 145 -12.47 2.59 -23.53
CA TRP A 145 -11.88 3.75 -22.86
C TRP A 145 -12.69 5.04 -23.07
N SER A 146 -13.15 5.29 -24.30
CA SER A 146 -13.91 6.49 -24.63
C SER A 146 -15.23 6.55 -23.87
N GLU A 147 -15.97 5.44 -23.82
CA GLU A 147 -17.24 5.35 -23.11
C GLU A 147 -17.06 5.46 -21.59
N MET A 148 -15.99 4.87 -21.04
CA MET A 148 -15.65 5.06 -19.63
C MET A 148 -15.46 6.54 -19.28
N ILE A 149 -14.68 7.27 -20.07
CA ILE A 149 -14.39 8.68 -19.84
C ILE A 149 -15.66 9.53 -19.99
N THR A 150 -16.46 9.28 -21.04
CA THR A 150 -17.75 9.97 -21.21
C THR A 150 -18.70 9.71 -20.05
N GLY A 151 -18.80 8.45 -19.60
CA GLY A 151 -19.63 8.06 -18.47
C GLY A 151 -19.19 8.72 -17.15
N LEU A 152 -17.88 8.80 -16.91
CA LEU A 152 -17.33 9.53 -15.75
C LEU A 152 -17.62 11.02 -15.84
N ALA A 153 -17.44 11.64 -17.02
CA ALA A 153 -17.73 13.05 -17.24
C ALA A 153 -19.22 13.38 -17.01
N ALA A 154 -20.12 12.47 -17.41
CA ALA A 154 -21.55 12.62 -17.20
C ALA A 154 -21.94 12.45 -15.72
N ALA A 155 -21.27 11.56 -14.99
CA ALA A 155 -21.52 11.34 -13.57
C ALA A 155 -21.00 12.49 -12.69
N ASP A 156 -19.74 12.88 -12.88
CA ASP A 156 -19.14 14.04 -12.23
C ASP A 156 -17.88 14.49 -13.03
N PRO A 157 -17.92 15.65 -13.70
CA PRO A 157 -16.77 16.19 -14.42
C PRO A 157 -15.51 16.37 -13.55
N ALA A 158 -15.65 16.50 -12.22
CA ALA A 158 -14.53 16.62 -11.31
C ALA A 158 -13.68 15.35 -11.23
N LEU A 159 -14.25 14.16 -11.51
CA LEU A 159 -13.52 12.89 -11.52
C LEU A 159 -12.44 12.82 -12.59
N LEU A 160 -12.56 13.62 -13.66
CA LEU A 160 -11.55 13.68 -14.73
C LEU A 160 -10.54 14.80 -14.54
N ARG A 161 -10.77 15.70 -13.57
CA ARG A 161 -9.89 16.84 -13.34
C ARG A 161 -8.68 16.40 -12.51
N PRO A 162 -7.45 16.79 -12.91
CA PRO A 162 -6.25 16.47 -12.14
C PRO A 162 -6.30 16.95 -10.68
N MET A 163 -7.02 18.02 -10.38
CA MET A 163 -7.17 18.59 -9.03
C MET A 163 -8.56 18.35 -8.41
N GLY A 164 -9.32 17.39 -8.98
CA GLY A 164 -10.67 17.05 -8.54
C GLY A 164 -11.62 18.26 -8.52
N GLN A 165 -12.47 18.30 -7.48
CA GLN A 165 -13.46 19.36 -7.25
C GLN A 165 -12.83 20.73 -6.94
N PHE A 166 -11.58 20.78 -6.49
CA PHE A 166 -10.92 22.01 -6.05
C PHE A 166 -10.39 22.87 -7.21
N GLY A 167 -10.34 22.32 -8.42
CA GLY A 167 -9.83 23.02 -9.62
C GLY A 167 -8.36 23.39 -9.52
N LEU A 168 -7.85 24.20 -10.47
CA LEU A 168 -6.45 24.63 -10.51
C LEU A 168 -6.12 25.78 -9.53
N GLY A 169 -6.99 26.06 -8.57
CA GLY A 169 -6.76 27.07 -7.55
C GLY A 169 -5.73 26.63 -6.50
N ALA A 170 -5.38 27.53 -5.59
CA ALA A 170 -4.43 27.25 -4.51
C ALA A 170 -4.84 26.02 -3.66
N ALA A 171 -6.14 25.81 -3.44
CA ALA A 171 -6.66 24.66 -2.72
C ALA A 171 -6.43 23.33 -3.45
N GLY A 172 -6.57 23.29 -4.78
CA GLY A 172 -6.32 22.08 -5.56
C GLY A 172 -4.84 21.74 -5.66
N ILE A 173 -3.98 22.75 -5.79
CA ILE A 173 -2.53 22.54 -5.73
C ILE A 173 -2.13 22.01 -4.34
N ALA A 174 -2.66 22.60 -3.27
CA ALA A 174 -2.42 22.13 -1.91
C ALA A 174 -2.91 20.69 -1.69
N SER A 175 -4.07 20.31 -2.24
CA SER A 175 -4.57 18.93 -2.12
C SER A 175 -3.70 17.93 -2.88
N ALA A 176 -3.25 18.25 -4.08
CA ALA A 176 -2.30 17.41 -4.82
C ALA A 176 -0.98 17.24 -4.07
N PHE A 177 -0.41 18.31 -3.52
CA PHE A 177 0.77 18.21 -2.66
C PHE A 177 0.52 17.33 -1.43
N GLY A 178 -0.66 17.47 -0.79
CA GLY A 178 -1.07 16.61 0.32
C GLY A 178 -1.11 15.14 -0.06
N PHE A 179 -1.67 14.80 -1.22
CA PHE A 179 -1.71 13.42 -1.72
C PHE A 179 -0.33 12.87 -2.08
N VAL A 180 0.53 13.68 -2.68
CA VAL A 180 1.93 13.32 -2.93
C VAL A 180 2.68 13.08 -1.62
N ALA A 181 2.41 13.89 -0.58
CA ALA A 181 3.07 13.77 0.71
C ALA A 181 2.78 12.45 1.44
N ILE A 182 1.64 11.79 1.16
CA ILE A 182 1.29 10.48 1.73
C ILE A 182 2.40 9.46 1.43
N GLY A 183 2.94 9.47 0.21
CA GLY A 183 4.00 8.54 -0.17
C GLY A 183 5.29 8.67 0.63
N PHE A 184 5.59 9.86 1.17
CA PHE A 184 6.77 10.05 2.01
C PHE A 184 6.66 9.35 3.37
N ALA A 185 5.45 8.96 3.82
CA ALA A 185 5.28 8.17 5.03
C ALA A 185 5.97 6.79 4.94
N PHE A 186 6.13 6.24 3.73
CA PHE A 186 6.76 4.93 3.53
C PHE A 186 8.26 4.91 3.89
N LEU A 187 8.96 6.06 3.84
CA LEU A 187 10.38 6.20 4.16
C LEU A 187 10.74 5.70 5.56
N GLY A 188 9.83 5.90 6.53
CA GLY A 188 10.03 5.52 7.93
C GLY A 188 9.30 4.25 8.35
N SER A 189 8.59 3.59 7.42
CA SER A 189 7.74 2.46 7.77
C SER A 189 8.57 1.26 8.26
N PRO A 190 8.34 0.74 9.49
CA PRO A 190 9.11 -0.38 10.03
C PRO A 190 9.07 -1.63 9.14
N GLN A 191 7.96 -1.86 8.45
CA GLN A 191 7.76 -2.99 7.54
C GLN A 191 8.72 -2.92 6.34
N LEU A 192 8.97 -1.73 5.80
CA LEU A 192 9.92 -1.54 4.71
C LEU A 192 11.37 -1.61 5.22
N LEU A 193 11.65 -0.95 6.35
CA LEU A 193 12.98 -0.93 6.95
C LEU A 193 13.49 -2.33 7.33
N THR A 194 12.63 -3.18 7.90
CA THR A 194 12.98 -4.57 8.22
C THR A 194 13.33 -5.39 6.98
N ARG A 195 12.72 -5.10 5.82
CA ARG A 195 13.10 -5.74 4.55
C ARG A 195 14.46 -5.26 4.04
N PHE A 196 14.83 -4.01 4.26
CA PHE A 196 16.18 -3.54 3.98
C PHE A 196 17.23 -4.24 4.84
N MET A 197 16.94 -4.45 6.14
CA MET A 197 17.83 -5.20 7.05
C MET A 197 18.02 -6.65 6.60
N ALA A 198 16.97 -7.28 6.08
CA ALA A 198 17.01 -8.67 5.61
C ALA A 198 17.70 -8.88 4.25
N ALA A 199 18.02 -7.81 3.51
CA ALA A 199 18.73 -7.92 2.24
C ALA A 199 20.12 -8.54 2.45
N ARG A 200 20.60 -9.38 1.51
CA ARG A 200 21.90 -10.05 1.69
C ARG A 200 23.08 -9.16 1.37
N ASP A 201 22.94 -8.34 0.34
CA ASP A 201 24.00 -7.49 -0.17
C ASP A 201 23.45 -6.19 -0.78
N GLN A 202 24.36 -5.25 -1.02
CA GLN A 202 24.02 -3.94 -1.58
C GLN A 202 23.49 -4.02 -3.02
N LYS A 203 23.87 -5.06 -3.78
CA LYS A 203 23.39 -5.25 -5.15
C LYS A 203 21.91 -5.64 -5.16
N GLN A 204 21.51 -6.54 -4.26
CA GLN A 204 20.12 -6.93 -4.05
C GLN A 204 19.24 -5.76 -3.61
N ILE A 205 19.80 -4.78 -2.89
CA ILE A 205 19.07 -3.55 -2.56
C ILE A 205 18.76 -2.74 -3.82
N ILE A 206 19.69 -2.64 -4.77
CA ILE A 206 19.49 -1.90 -6.02
C ILE A 206 18.48 -2.63 -6.92
N ASP A 207 18.71 -3.93 -7.14
CA ASP A 207 17.85 -4.75 -7.99
C ASP A 207 16.43 -4.85 -7.40
N GLY A 208 16.33 -5.00 -6.07
CA GLY A 208 15.06 -5.01 -5.34
C GLY A 208 14.31 -3.68 -5.43
N GLY A 209 15.02 -2.55 -5.38
CA GLY A 209 14.43 -1.23 -5.53
C GLY A 209 13.81 -0.99 -6.89
N PHE A 210 14.47 -1.45 -7.96
CA PHE A 210 13.91 -1.39 -9.31
C PHE A 210 12.58 -2.15 -9.42
N TRP A 211 12.56 -3.40 -8.96
CA TRP A 211 11.35 -4.22 -8.97
C TRP A 211 10.25 -3.65 -8.05
N ALA A 212 10.62 -3.10 -6.89
CA ALA A 212 9.66 -2.48 -5.99
C ALA A 212 8.95 -1.29 -6.66
N VAL A 213 9.69 -0.39 -7.30
CA VAL A 213 9.12 0.76 -8.01
C VAL A 213 8.24 0.32 -9.18
N LEU A 214 8.68 -0.67 -9.97
CA LEU A 214 7.91 -1.19 -11.09
C LEU A 214 6.59 -1.81 -10.62
N CYS A 215 6.62 -2.62 -9.57
CA CYS A 215 5.43 -3.25 -9.00
C CYS A 215 4.45 -2.21 -8.46
N VAL A 216 4.93 -1.20 -7.72
CA VAL A 216 4.08 -0.12 -7.17
C VAL A 216 3.34 0.61 -8.29
N ILE A 217 4.04 0.98 -9.37
CA ILE A 217 3.40 1.61 -10.53
C ILE A 217 2.29 0.70 -11.08
N GLY A 218 2.57 -0.59 -11.26
CA GLY A 218 1.58 -1.55 -11.78
C GLY A 218 0.36 -1.70 -10.86
N PHE A 219 0.59 -1.86 -9.57
CA PHE A 219 -0.45 -2.00 -8.55
C PHE A 219 -1.35 -0.76 -8.49
N ASP A 220 -0.75 0.41 -8.37
CA ASP A 220 -1.46 1.65 -8.10
C ASP A 220 -2.24 2.13 -9.32
N VAL A 221 -1.64 2.05 -10.51
CA VAL A 221 -2.32 2.37 -11.76
C VAL A 221 -3.49 1.42 -11.98
N GLY A 222 -3.28 0.12 -11.73
CA GLY A 222 -4.33 -0.88 -11.77
C GLY A 222 -5.49 -0.60 -10.82
N ALA A 223 -5.18 -0.20 -9.58
CA ALA A 223 -6.16 0.11 -8.55
C ALA A 223 -6.97 1.37 -8.89
N VAL A 224 -6.32 2.43 -9.38
CA VAL A 224 -7.01 3.67 -9.75
C VAL A 224 -7.89 3.46 -10.98
N LEU A 225 -7.38 2.83 -12.04
CA LEU A 225 -8.16 2.52 -13.23
C LEU A 225 -9.30 1.54 -12.94
N GLY A 226 -9.06 0.54 -12.10
CA GLY A 226 -10.10 -0.39 -11.63
C GLY A 226 -11.22 0.37 -10.93
N GLY A 227 -10.87 1.26 -9.98
CA GLY A 227 -11.85 2.11 -9.29
C GLY A 227 -12.61 3.06 -10.23
N MET A 228 -11.94 3.66 -11.21
CA MET A 228 -12.57 4.52 -12.23
C MET A 228 -13.56 3.74 -13.09
N SER A 229 -13.17 2.56 -13.59
CA SER A 229 -14.07 1.71 -14.38
C SER A 229 -15.26 1.21 -13.55
N GLY A 230 -15.04 0.87 -12.27
CA GLY A 230 -16.11 0.53 -11.34
C GLY A 230 -17.09 1.67 -11.12
N ARG A 231 -16.62 2.93 -11.07
CA ARG A 231 -17.47 4.11 -10.94
C ARG A 231 -18.41 4.33 -12.12
N THR A 232 -17.95 4.01 -13.33
CA THR A 232 -18.79 4.07 -14.53
C THR A 232 -19.83 2.95 -14.55
N LEU A 233 -19.44 1.73 -14.19
CA LEU A 233 -20.32 0.55 -14.24
C LEU A 233 -21.35 0.53 -13.11
N PHE A 234 -20.96 0.97 -11.92
CA PHE A 234 -21.78 0.90 -10.71
C PHE A 234 -21.86 2.29 -10.03
N PRO A 235 -22.67 3.22 -10.55
CA PRO A 235 -22.76 4.55 -9.97
C PRO A 235 -23.52 4.54 -8.63
N GLY A 236 -22.98 5.20 -7.61
CA GLY A 236 -23.71 5.50 -6.37
C GLY A 236 -23.64 4.42 -5.27
N LEU A 237 -22.64 3.54 -5.29
CA LEU A 237 -22.34 2.63 -4.18
C LEU A 237 -22.22 3.39 -2.84
N VAL A 238 -22.92 2.90 -1.82
CA VAL A 238 -22.92 3.44 -0.45
C VAL A 238 -21.58 3.19 0.23
N ASP A 239 -20.99 2.01 0.01
CA ASP A 239 -19.62 1.69 0.38
C ASP A 239 -18.81 1.40 -0.89
N PRO A 240 -17.86 2.27 -1.29
CA PRO A 240 -16.98 2.05 -2.44
C PRO A 240 -15.99 0.89 -2.27
N GLU A 241 -15.91 0.28 -1.08
CA GLU A 241 -15.01 -0.84 -0.76
C GLU A 241 -15.69 -2.22 -0.86
N THR A 242 -17.00 -2.27 -1.12
CA THR A 242 -17.78 -3.51 -1.33
C THR A 242 -18.29 -3.62 -2.74
#